data_AF-A0A967MYB6-F1
#
_entry.id   AF-A0A967MYB6-F1
#
_cell.length_a   1.000
_cell.length_b   1.000
_cell.length_c   1.000
_cell.angle_alpha   90.00
_cell.angle_beta   90.00
_cell.angle_gamma   90.00
#
_symmetry.space_group_name_H-M   'P 1'
#
loop_
_entity.id
_entity.type
_entity.pdbx_description
1 polymer ?
#
loop_
_entity_poly.entity_id
_entity_poly.type
_entity_poly.pdbx_seq_one_letter_code
_entity_poly.pdbx_strand_id
1 'polypeptide(L)'
;MNPEPIKKLRGDHCINIFISYDLKKRINALAQKYDRTMADIVRMLMRVGIPIMEGLSRAEEEMMKDYIQLFRKMRQVKEIKDI
;
A
#
# COMPACT_ATOMS: atom_id res chain seq x y z
N MET A 1 -1.65 22.04 23.20
CA MET A 1 -1.06 22.56 21.94
C MET A 1 -2.17 22.49 20.90
N ASN A 2 -2.83 23.61 20.62
CA ASN A 2 -3.88 23.64 19.59
C ASN A 2 -3.22 23.45 18.22
N PRO A 3 -3.70 22.56 17.35
CA PRO A 3 -3.18 22.47 16.00
C PRO A 3 -3.48 23.80 15.29
N GLU A 4 -2.43 24.47 14.81
CA GLU A 4 -2.58 25.68 14.02
C GLU A 4 -3.49 25.40 12.81
N PRO A 5 -4.35 26.36 12.41
CA PRO A 5 -5.20 26.18 11.25
C PRO A 5 -4.34 25.98 10.02
N ILE A 6 -4.40 24.78 9.44
CA ILE A 6 -3.70 24.42 8.19
C ILE A 6 -4.17 25.39 7.11
N LYS A 7 -3.38 26.43 6.88
CA LYS A 7 -3.59 27.42 5.82
C LYS A 7 -3.35 26.66 4.51
N LYS A 8 -4.43 26.21 3.86
CA LYS A 8 -4.34 25.47 2.59
C LYS A 8 -3.64 26.36 1.56
N LEU A 9 -2.33 26.16 1.38
CA LEU A 9 -1.57 26.75 0.28
C LEU A 9 -2.17 26.17 -1.01
N ARG A 10 -2.97 26.98 -1.71
CA ARG A 10 -3.57 26.59 -2.99
C ARG A 10 -2.44 26.30 -3.97
N GLY A 11 -2.17 25.02 -4.23
CA GLY A 11 -1.16 24.58 -5.19
C GLY A 11 -0.27 23.44 -4.72
N ASP A 12 -0.13 23.21 -3.41
CA ASP A 12 0.94 22.34 -2.86
C ASP A 12 0.61 20.83 -2.87
N HIS A 13 -0.61 20.42 -3.23
CA HIS A 13 -1.06 19.02 -3.12
C HIS A 13 -1.46 18.42 -4.47
N CYS A 14 -0.66 18.70 -5.50
CA CYS A 14 -0.82 18.10 -6.83
C CYS A 14 0.21 17.00 -7.04
N ILE A 15 -0.24 15.86 -7.56
CA ILE A 15 0.63 14.74 -7.94
C ILE A 15 0.56 14.60 -9.46
N ASN A 16 1.72 14.72 -10.11
CA ASN A 16 1.89 14.40 -11.52
C ASN A 16 2.64 13.07 -11.62
N ILE A 17 2.02 12.08 -12.25
CA ILE A 17 2.59 10.75 -12.45
C ILE A 17 2.64 10.40 -13.93
N PHE A 18 3.79 9.88 -14.36
CA PHE A 18 3.92 9.28 -15.68
C PHE A 18 3.48 7.82 -15.60
N ILE A 19 2.58 7.44 -16.51
CA ILE A 19 2.03 6.08 -16.60
C ILE A 19 2.07 5.62 -18.05
N SER A 20 2.06 4.30 -18.26
CA SER A 20 1.95 3.74 -19.59
C SER A 20 0.66 4.17 -20.29
N TYR A 21 0.71 4.19 -21.62
CA TYR A 21 -0.45 4.53 -22.44
C TYR A 21 -1.66 3.63 -22.14
N ASP A 22 -1.42 2.32 -21.99
CA ASP A 22 -2.48 1.34 -21.71
C ASP A 22 -3.12 1.57 -20.34
N LEU A 23 -2.33 1.93 -19.33
CA LEU A 23 -2.87 2.24 -18.01
C LEU A 23 -3.73 3.51 -18.05
N LYS A 24 -3.28 4.55 -18.77
CA LYS A 24 -4.06 5.76 -18.97
C LYS A 24 -5.39 5.46 -19.68
N LYS A 25 -5.37 4.60 -20.71
CA LYS A 25 -6.57 4.17 -21.44
C LYS A 25 -7.56 3.45 -20.52
N ARG A 26 -7.08 2.54 -19.66
CA ARG A 26 -7.91 1.84 -18.68
C ARG A 26 -8.54 2.80 -17.66
N ILE A 27 -7.78 3.75 -17.13
CA ILE A 27 -8.29 4.76 -16.20
C ILE A 27 -9.35 5.64 -16.88
N ASN A 28 -9.13 6.02 -18.14
CA ASN A 28 -10.12 6.79 -18.90
C ASN A 28 -11.43 6.04 -19.09
N ALA A 29 -11.36 4.76 -19.45
CA ALA A 29 -12.54 3.92 -19.62
C ALA A 29 -13.33 3.79 -18.31
N LEU A 30 -12.64 3.67 -17.17
CA LEU A 30 -13.29 3.67 -15.85
C LEU A 30 -13.95 5.01 -15.53
N ALA A 31 -13.27 6.12 -15.81
CA ALA A 31 -13.81 7.47 -15.61
C ALA A 31 -15.11 7.67 -16.40
N GLN A 32 -15.12 7.27 -17.68
CA GLN A 32 -16.32 7.32 -18.53
C GLN A 32 -17.43 6.40 -18.03
N LYS A 33 -17.11 5.16 -17.65
CA LYS A 33 -18.10 4.18 -17.19
C LYS A 33 -18.86 4.64 -15.94
N TYR A 34 -18.19 5.35 -15.03
CA TYR A 34 -18.77 5.78 -13.75
C TYR A 34 -19.19 7.25 -13.72
N ASP A 35 -19.11 7.96 -14.84
CA ASP A 35 -19.36 9.40 -14.93
C ASP A 35 -18.59 10.20 -13.86
N ARG A 36 -17.28 10.00 -13.87
CA ARG A 36 -16.33 10.65 -12.94
C ARG A 36 -15.15 11.23 -13.70
N THR A 37 -14.44 12.17 -13.08
CA THR A 37 -13.18 12.67 -13.64
C THR A 37 -12.06 11.65 -13.46
N MET A 38 -11.05 11.66 -14.34
CA MET A 38 -9.84 10.84 -14.15
C MET A 38 -9.19 11.08 -12.80
N ALA A 39 -9.19 12.33 -12.33
CA ALA A 39 -8.62 12.70 -11.04
C ALA A 39 -9.38 12.03 -9.88
N ASP A 40 -10.71 11.94 -9.96
CA ASP A 40 -11.50 11.25 -8.94
C ASP A 40 -11.22 9.75 -8.91
N ILE A 41 -11.11 9.12 -10.09
CA ILE A 41 -10.73 7.71 -10.20
C ILE A 41 -9.35 7.47 -9.59
N VAL A 42 -8.35 8.29 -9.94
CA VAL A 42 -6.99 8.16 -9.40
C VAL A 42 -6.97 8.39 -7.89
N ARG A 43 -7.69 9.38 -7.36
CA ARG A 43 -7.84 9.58 -5.90
C ARG A 43 -8.48 8.38 -5.21
N MET A 44 -9.51 7.79 -5.81
CA MET A 44 -10.18 6.62 -5.26
C MET A 44 -9.23 5.40 -5.24
N LEU A 45 -8.52 5.17 -6.34
CA LEU A 45 -7.51 4.12 -6.43
C LEU A 45 -6.42 4.29 -5.37
N MET A 46 -5.93 5.50 -5.14
CA MET A 46 -4.93 5.76 -4.09
C MET A 46 -5.51 5.52 -2.68
N ARG A 47 -6.75 5.98 -2.40
CA ARG A 47 -7.41 5.78 -1.10
C ARG A 47 -7.62 4.31 -0.75
N VAL A 48 -7.85 3.46 -1.75
CA VAL A 48 -8.03 2.02 -1.56
C VAL A 48 -6.68 1.30 -1.57
N GLY A 49 -5.78 1.69 -2.47
CA GLY A 49 -4.48 1.04 -2.65
C GLY A 49 -3.53 1.22 -1.46
N ILE A 50 -3.52 2.40 -0.82
CA ILE A 50 -2.63 2.66 0.32
C ILE A 50 -2.91 1.69 1.49
N PRO A 51 -4.15 1.56 2.00
CA PRO A 51 -4.46 0.59 3.05
C PRO A 51 -4.16 -0.86 2.67
N ILE A 52 -4.36 -1.25 1.41
CA ILE A 52 -4.06 -2.61 0.93
C ILE A 52 -2.55 -2.87 1.02
N MET A 53 -1.73 -1.92 0.54
CA MET A 53 -0.28 -2.04 0.59
C MET A 53 0.23 -2.09 2.04
N GLU A 54 -0.30 -1.23 2.92
CA GLU A 54 0.05 -1.25 4.34
C GLU A 54 -0.32 -2.59 5.01
N GLY A 55 -1.51 -3.13 4.71
CA GLY A 55 -1.95 -4.42 5.21
C GLY A 55 -1.07 -5.57 4.72
N LEU A 56 -0.70 -5.56 3.44
CA LEU A 56 0.17 -6.57 2.85
C LEU A 56 1.56 -6.55 3.51
N SER A 57 2.17 -5.38 3.63
CA SER A 57 3.49 -5.25 4.27
C SER A 57 3.47 -5.72 5.73
N ARG A 58 2.40 -5.44 6.49
CA ARG A 58 2.26 -5.96 7.86
C ARG A 58 2.17 -7.48 7.89
N ALA A 59 1.37 -8.07 7.00
CA ALA A 59 1.23 -9.52 6.91
C ALA A 59 2.57 -10.19 6.52
N GLU A 60 3.33 -9.58 5.61
CA GLU A 60 4.68 -10.04 5.25
C GLU A 60 5.65 -9.98 6.44
N GLU A 61 5.61 -8.91 7.23
CA GLU A 61 6.42 -8.78 8.45
C GLU A 61 6.08 -9.83 9.51
N GLU A 62 4.79 -10.09 9.73
CA GLU A 62 4.32 -11.12 10.67
C GLU A 62 4.77 -12.51 10.22
N MET A 63 4.57 -12.84 8.95
CA MET A 63 5.01 -14.12 8.38
C MET A 63 6.53 -14.32 8.55
N MET A 64 7.33 -13.27 8.33
CA MET A 64 8.78 -13.34 8.51
C MET A 64 9.18 -13.61 9.97
N LYS A 65 8.47 -13.03 10.94
CA LYS A 65 8.70 -13.30 12.38
C LYS A 65 8.38 -14.75 12.72
N ASP A 66 7.26 -15.28 12.24
CA ASP A 66 6.84 -16.66 12.49
C ASP A 66 7.84 -17.66 11.89
N TYR A 67 8.36 -17.36 10.71
CA TYR A 67 9.36 -18.18 10.04
C TYR A 67 10.68 -18.25 10.84
N ILE A 68 11.14 -17.12 11.39
CA ILE A 68 12.32 -17.09 12.27
C ILE A 68 12.08 -17.93 13.54
N GLN A 69 10.89 -17.85 14.14
CA GLN A 69 10.56 -18.64 15.32
C GLN A 69 10.55 -20.14 15.03
N LEU A 70 10.00 -20.56 13.89
CA LEU A 70 10.00 -21.94 13.44
C LEU A 70 11.43 -22.48 13.28
N PHE A 71 12.33 -21.71 12.65
CA PHE A 71 13.73 -22.11 12.53
C PHE A 71 14.44 -22.26 13.87
N ARG A 72 14.21 -21.32 14.80
CA ARG A 72 14.78 -21.41 16.15
C ARG A 72 14.32 -22.68 16.87
N LYS A 73 13.02 -23.02 16.78
CA LYS A 73 12.46 -24.25 17.36
C LYS A 73 13.04 -25.50 16.69
N MET A 74 13.14 -25.54 15.35
CA MET A 74 13.72 -26.67 14.64
C MET A 74 15.20 -26.92 14.99
N ARG A 75 15.98 -25.84 15.18
CA ARG A 75 17.39 -25.96 15.59
C ARG A 75 17.52 -26.58 16.98
N GLN A 76 16.73 -26.12 17.95
CA GLN A 76 16.71 -26.70 19.30
C GLN A 76 16.32 -28.18 19.29
N VAL A 77 15.35 -28.58 18.48
CA VAL A 77 14.92 -29.99 18.37
C VAL A 77 16.00 -30.88 17.76
N LYS A 78 16.81 -30.38 16.81
CA LYS A 78 17.96 -31.13 16.27
C LYS A 78 19.04 -31.31 17.32
N GLU A 79 19.39 -30.26 18.06
CA GLU A 79 20.41 -30.30 19.13
C GLU A 79 20.04 -31.30 20.25
N ILE A 80 18.75 -31.55 20.48
CA ILE A 80 18.26 -32.56 21.44
C ILE A 80 18.35 -33.99 20.89
N LYS A 81 18.29 -34.19 19.56
CA LYS A 81 18.33 -35.53 18.93
C LYS A 81 19.75 -36.06 18.70
N ASP A 82 20.75 -35.20 18.78
CA ASP A 82 22.17 -35.55 18.59
C ASP A 82 22.90 -35.87 19.93
N ILE A 83 22.15 -36.04 21.04
CA ILE A 83 22.60 -36.53 22.36
C ILE A 83 21.99 -37.91 22.60
#